data_AF-D3EZU0-F1
#
_entry.id   AF-D3EZU0-F1
#
_cell.length_a   1.000
_cell.length_b   1.000
_cell.length_c   1.000
_cell.angle_alpha   90.00
_cell.angle_beta   90.00
_cell.angle_gamma   90.00
#
_symmetry.space_group_name_H-M   'P 1'
#
loop_
_entity.id
_entity.type
_entity.pdbx_description
1 polymer ?
#
loop_
_entity_poly.entity_id
_entity_poly.type
_entity_poly.pdbx_seq_one_letter_code
_entity_poly.pdbx_strand_id
1 'polypeptide(L)'
;MSDGAGVFWWVILPYVAITVFVVGHVWRYRTDQFGWTSRSTQLFERRLLGIGAPLFHYGALAAIGGHVIGILIPESFTESLGISESAYKDFSTGAGTLAALATLIGFGLLLYRRTTVKRVRRTTTRVDMLTYGLLTALIVLGSFQTIGINLIGSGYNYREDVAPWFRGVLRLNPDPDLMRGVDASYQVHAVLAWGLYMLWPFSRLVHAWSVPIQYLGRPAILYRSRYGGALPVFAGGAAAGGAVGAGGPGPVRRVLDALPPASGGAVMGTGIVSVALALDRRTELSEALMWIALGMWVALALLLAARFLFHRARFLAEAAIPASLTGVAGTCVLGARLTVYGWEWAGIALLAIGGLFLLALFGPVLQHWRRPTVGASFLLTVSIQSVAVLSATLAVAEDRRGLVVLAAVLLVVGIAFYLWVLRDFDLRQLLVGKGDHWIAGGAVAISALAAGRVVQAIDSTGALRDLRAVLDAVAVVLIVAELIWLPLLIAGEIARPRLHFSALRWATVFPVGMYAASSFTVGAVGGHAWMTDFADVWIWVAVAVWAVVAVGTVARGAALLSGRAEQAAPTSAPPRSAPPPAARA
;
A
#
# COMPACT_ATOMS: atom_id res chain seq x y z
N MET A 1 -22.71 19.66 13.06
CA MET A 1 -22.70 18.19 12.94
C MET A 1 -22.52 17.91 11.47
N SER A 2 -21.41 17.29 11.04
CA SER A 2 -21.25 16.91 9.64
C SER A 2 -22.18 15.75 9.36
N ASP A 3 -23.13 15.97 8.47
CA ASP A 3 -23.99 14.99 7.85
C ASP A 3 -23.09 13.90 7.24
N GLY A 4 -23.41 12.61 7.37
CA GLY A 4 -22.55 11.53 6.86
C GLY A 4 -22.16 11.64 5.37
N ALA A 5 -22.98 12.33 4.58
CA ALA A 5 -22.65 12.70 3.21
C ALA A 5 -21.43 13.64 3.12
N GLY A 6 -21.33 14.66 3.98
CA GLY A 6 -20.21 15.60 4.01
C GLY A 6 -18.89 14.92 4.36
N VAL A 7 -18.91 13.97 5.30
CA VAL A 7 -17.73 13.15 5.62
C VAL A 7 -17.32 12.31 4.42
N PHE A 8 -18.28 11.66 3.75
CA PHE A 8 -17.97 10.85 2.57
C PHE A 8 -17.31 11.67 1.45
N TRP A 9 -17.92 12.80 1.07
CA TRP A 9 -17.44 13.59 -0.06
C TRP A 9 -16.15 14.38 0.23
N TRP A 10 -16.01 14.92 1.44
CA TRP A 10 -14.96 15.90 1.76
C TRP A 10 -13.82 15.34 2.61
N VAL A 11 -13.94 14.10 3.09
CA VAL A 11 -12.89 13.39 3.82
C VAL A 11 -12.52 12.09 3.12
N ILE A 12 -13.47 11.17 2.92
CA ILE A 12 -13.18 9.81 2.44
C ILE A 12 -12.78 9.81 0.96
N LEU A 13 -13.60 10.40 0.09
CA LEU A 13 -13.38 10.42 -1.35
C LEU A 13 -11.98 10.96 -1.74
N PRO A 14 -11.50 12.10 -1.19
CA PRO A 14 -10.16 12.59 -1.46
C PRO A 14 -9.07 11.55 -1.19
N TYR A 15 -9.10 10.86 -0.04
CA TYR A 15 -8.06 9.88 0.28
C TYR A 15 -8.18 8.59 -0.52
N VAL A 16 -9.39 8.15 -0.84
CA VAL A 16 -9.59 7.05 -1.79
C VAL A 16 -9.01 7.43 -3.15
N ALA A 17 -9.29 8.64 -3.64
CA ALA A 17 -8.80 9.12 -4.91
C ALA A 17 -7.28 9.25 -4.95
N ILE A 18 -6.66 9.83 -3.93
CA ILE A 18 -5.20 9.91 -3.77
C ILE A 18 -4.60 8.50 -3.73
N THR A 19 -5.21 7.58 -2.98
CA THR A 19 -4.69 6.21 -2.87
C THR A 19 -4.75 5.49 -4.21
N VAL A 20 -5.90 5.51 -4.89
CA VAL A 20 -6.06 4.93 -6.23
C VAL A 20 -5.09 5.57 -7.22
N PHE A 21 -4.95 6.90 -7.18
CA PHE A 21 -4.01 7.63 -8.01
C PHE A 21 -2.58 7.13 -7.80
N VAL A 22 -2.06 7.14 -6.57
CA VAL A 22 -0.68 6.74 -6.27
C VAL A 22 -0.45 5.26 -6.54
N VAL A 23 -1.27 4.40 -5.94
CA VAL A 23 -1.16 2.93 -6.05
C VAL A 23 -1.36 2.48 -7.49
N GLY A 24 -2.36 3.02 -8.19
CA GLY A 24 -2.64 2.69 -9.58
C GLY A 24 -1.50 3.08 -10.52
N HIS A 25 -0.85 4.24 -10.30
CA HIS A 25 0.29 4.66 -11.12
C HIS A 25 1.48 3.75 -10.90
N VAL A 26 1.80 3.44 -9.64
CA VAL A 26 2.86 2.50 -9.30
C VAL A 26 2.56 1.16 -9.95
N TRP A 27 1.36 0.59 -9.73
CA TRP A 27 0.94 -0.67 -10.30
C TRP A 27 1.10 -0.68 -11.82
N ARG A 28 0.55 0.30 -12.54
CA ARG A 28 0.64 0.35 -14.00
C ARG A 28 2.06 0.53 -14.51
N TYR A 29 2.86 1.39 -13.89
CA TYR A 29 4.26 1.55 -14.29
C TYR A 29 5.05 0.24 -14.11
N ARG A 30 4.64 -0.59 -13.12
CA ARG A 30 5.27 -1.88 -12.84
C ARG A 30 4.76 -3.00 -13.76
N THR A 31 3.46 -3.03 -14.10
CA THR A 31 2.82 -4.15 -14.82
C THR A 31 2.62 -3.92 -16.32
N ASP A 32 2.50 -2.67 -16.76
CA ASP A 32 2.18 -2.31 -18.14
C ASP A 32 2.97 -1.06 -18.61
N GLN A 33 4.29 -1.25 -18.76
CA GLN A 33 5.17 -0.21 -19.31
C GLN A 33 4.89 0.08 -20.79
N PHE A 34 4.40 -0.89 -21.55
CA PHE A 34 4.04 -0.70 -22.96
C PHE A 34 2.80 0.19 -23.12
N GLY A 35 1.83 0.09 -22.20
CA GLY A 35 0.67 0.96 -22.14
C GLY A 35 0.95 2.36 -21.59
N TRP A 36 2.18 2.64 -21.13
CA TRP A 36 2.63 3.96 -20.67
C TRP A 36 3.02 4.86 -21.85
N THR A 37 2.01 5.34 -22.58
CA THR A 37 2.22 6.16 -23.78
C THR A 37 1.10 7.16 -23.97
N SER A 38 1.40 8.26 -24.67
CA SER A 38 0.40 9.24 -25.09
C SER A 38 -0.61 8.69 -26.10
N ARG A 39 -0.33 7.53 -26.73
CA ARG A 39 -1.15 6.92 -27.80
C ARG A 39 -1.48 7.96 -28.89
N SER A 40 -0.45 8.56 -29.46
CA SER A 40 -0.62 9.62 -30.47
C SER A 40 -1.41 9.09 -31.67
N THR A 41 -2.36 9.90 -32.14
CA THR A 41 -3.17 9.61 -33.34
C THR A 41 -2.80 10.54 -34.49
N GLN A 42 -1.64 11.21 -34.41
CA GLN A 42 -1.19 12.21 -35.37
C GLN A 42 -1.07 11.67 -36.80
N LEU A 43 -0.68 10.39 -36.95
CA LEU A 43 -0.58 9.74 -38.25
C LEU A 43 -1.93 9.67 -38.98
N PHE A 44 -3.05 9.60 -38.24
CA PHE A 44 -4.38 9.51 -38.83
C PHE A 44 -4.93 10.88 -39.28
N GLU A 45 -4.54 11.95 -38.59
CA GLU A 45 -4.92 13.33 -38.90
C GLU A 45 -3.97 14.28 -38.17
N ARG A 46 -3.33 15.21 -38.91
CA ARG A 46 -2.29 16.10 -38.39
C ARG A 46 -2.71 17.57 -38.27
N ARG A 47 -3.58 18.08 -39.14
CA ARG A 47 -3.88 19.53 -39.24
C ARG A 47 -4.63 20.02 -38.01
N LEU A 48 -5.75 19.38 -37.66
CA LEU A 48 -6.52 19.74 -36.46
C LEU A 48 -5.73 19.43 -35.19
N LEU A 49 -5.00 18.31 -35.16
CA LEU A 49 -4.14 17.99 -34.02
C LEU A 49 -3.04 19.02 -33.80
N GLY A 50 -2.41 19.53 -34.87
CA GLY A 50 -1.30 20.48 -34.79
C GLY A 50 -1.68 21.83 -34.16
N ILE A 51 -2.96 22.21 -34.20
CA ILE A 51 -3.47 23.43 -33.56
C ILE A 51 -4.12 23.09 -32.21
N GLY A 52 -5.03 22.13 -32.20
CA GLY A 52 -5.80 21.77 -31.01
C GLY A 52 -4.93 21.22 -29.89
N ALA A 53 -3.90 20.42 -30.19
CA ALA A 53 -3.06 19.84 -29.15
C ALA A 53 -2.19 20.87 -28.43
N PRO A 54 -1.40 21.74 -29.10
CA PRO A 54 -0.65 22.78 -28.39
C PRO A 54 -1.54 23.73 -27.61
N LEU A 55 -2.65 24.20 -28.22
CA LEU A 55 -3.56 25.14 -27.57
C LEU A 55 -4.19 24.53 -26.29
N PHE A 56 -4.62 23.26 -26.37
CA PHE A 56 -5.12 22.53 -25.20
C PHE A 56 -4.05 22.36 -24.13
N HIS A 57 -2.84 21.91 -24.48
CA HIS A 57 -1.82 21.62 -23.47
C HIS A 57 -1.28 22.89 -22.82
N TYR A 58 -1.06 23.98 -23.56
CA TYR A 58 -0.63 25.25 -22.97
C TYR A 58 -1.72 25.84 -22.07
N GLY A 59 -2.99 25.81 -22.52
CA GLY A 59 -4.13 26.20 -21.69
C GLY A 59 -4.23 25.36 -20.42
N ALA A 60 -4.17 24.03 -20.55
CA ALA A 60 -4.26 23.10 -19.43
C ALA A 60 -3.10 23.27 -18.44
N LEU A 61 -1.86 23.43 -18.91
CA LEU A 61 -0.70 23.68 -18.05
C LEU A 61 -0.82 25.03 -17.31
N ALA A 62 -1.30 26.08 -17.98
CA ALA A 62 -1.57 27.35 -17.35
C ALA A 62 -2.68 27.25 -16.29
N ALA A 63 -3.76 26.51 -16.58
CA ALA A 63 -4.83 26.24 -15.63
C ALA A 63 -4.33 25.45 -14.40
N ILE A 64 -3.53 24.39 -14.62
CA ILE A 64 -2.90 23.61 -13.53
C ILE A 64 -1.99 24.51 -12.69
N GLY A 65 -1.18 25.36 -13.32
CA GLY A 65 -0.33 26.33 -12.63
C GLY A 65 -1.15 27.31 -11.79
N GLY A 66 -2.25 27.82 -12.32
CA GLY A 66 -3.21 28.65 -11.58
C GLY A 66 -3.80 27.93 -10.37
N HIS A 67 -4.19 26.65 -10.49
CA HIS A 67 -4.66 25.86 -9.36
C HIS A 67 -3.58 25.67 -8.30
N VAL A 68 -2.33 25.42 -8.69
CA VAL A 68 -1.20 25.30 -7.75
C VAL A 68 -1.02 26.60 -6.97
N ILE A 69 -0.99 27.74 -7.67
CA ILE A 69 -0.82 29.05 -7.04
C ILE A 69 -2.02 29.37 -6.13
N GLY A 70 -3.26 29.19 -6.60
CA GLY A 70 -4.44 29.60 -5.84
C GLY A 70 -4.85 28.67 -4.72
N ILE A 71 -4.58 27.37 -4.82
CA ILE A 71 -5.03 26.37 -3.84
C ILE A 71 -3.90 26.02 -2.86
N LEU A 72 -2.67 25.84 -3.33
CA LEU A 72 -1.57 25.36 -2.49
C LEU A 72 -0.84 26.49 -1.76
N ILE A 73 -0.75 27.69 -2.34
CA ILE A 73 -0.07 28.83 -1.73
C ILE A 73 -1.03 29.58 -0.79
N PRO A 74 -0.73 29.68 0.52
CA PRO A 74 -1.55 30.45 1.46
C PRO A 74 -1.66 31.93 1.07
N GLU A 75 -2.81 32.54 1.37
CA GLU A 75 -3.01 33.99 1.25
C GLU A 75 -1.99 34.81 2.04
N SER A 76 -1.72 34.41 3.28
CA SER A 76 -0.69 35.02 4.12
C SER A 76 0.71 35.02 3.49
N PHE A 77 1.01 34.05 2.63
CA PHE A 77 2.28 34.01 1.91
C PHE A 77 2.32 35.04 0.79
N THR A 78 1.25 35.16 -0.01
CA THR A 78 1.17 36.18 -1.07
C THR A 78 1.17 37.60 -0.50
N GLU A 79 0.48 37.82 0.62
CA GLU A 79 0.51 39.11 1.34
C GLU A 79 1.90 39.44 1.88
N SER A 80 2.63 38.44 2.40
CA SER A 80 4.00 38.63 2.89
C SER A 80 5.00 39.06 1.81
N LEU A 81 4.70 38.75 0.54
CA LEU A 81 5.47 39.20 -0.62
C LEU A 81 5.04 40.59 -1.14
N GLY A 82 4.07 41.23 -0.47
CA GLY A 82 3.53 42.54 -0.87
C GLY A 82 2.54 42.49 -2.02
N ILE A 83 2.01 41.30 -2.37
CA ILE A 83 0.98 41.16 -3.40
C ILE A 83 -0.38 41.40 -2.74
N SER A 84 -1.03 42.52 -3.08
CA SER A 84 -2.38 42.80 -2.57
C SER A 84 -3.41 41.82 -3.15
N GLU A 85 -4.51 41.60 -2.42
CA GLU A 85 -5.58 40.71 -2.89
C GLU A 85 -6.22 41.21 -4.19
N SER A 86 -6.28 42.53 -4.41
CA SER A 86 -6.72 43.12 -5.68
C SER A 86 -5.79 42.75 -6.84
N ALA A 87 -4.46 42.86 -6.64
CA ALA A 87 -3.47 42.53 -7.65
C ALA A 87 -3.47 41.03 -7.97
N TYR A 88 -3.64 40.19 -6.93
CA TYR A 88 -3.81 38.75 -7.10
C TYR A 88 -5.09 38.43 -7.90
N LYS A 89 -6.22 39.05 -7.55
CA LYS A 89 -7.51 38.84 -8.23
C LYS A 89 -7.45 39.26 -9.70
N ASP A 90 -6.81 40.38 -10.02
CA ASP A 90 -6.66 40.86 -11.40
C ASP A 90 -5.79 39.90 -12.22
N PHE A 91 -4.63 39.51 -11.67
CA PHE A 91 -3.75 38.54 -12.31
C PHE A 91 -4.45 37.19 -12.51
N SER A 92 -5.06 36.64 -11.46
CA SER A 92 -5.71 35.33 -11.48
C SER A 92 -6.90 35.31 -12.43
N THR A 93 -7.71 36.37 -12.46
CA THR A 93 -8.87 36.47 -13.36
C THR A 93 -8.43 36.60 -14.82
N GLY A 94 -7.43 37.45 -15.11
CA GLY A 94 -6.91 37.65 -16.45
C GLY A 94 -6.20 36.42 -17.02
N ALA A 95 -5.20 35.90 -16.29
CA ALA A 95 -4.46 34.70 -16.68
C ALA A 95 -5.37 33.47 -16.73
N GLY A 96 -6.28 33.33 -15.76
CA GLY A 96 -7.27 32.25 -15.71
C GLY A 96 -8.21 32.27 -16.91
N THR A 97 -8.72 33.45 -17.31
CA THR A 97 -9.60 33.58 -18.48
C THR A 97 -8.89 33.18 -19.78
N LEU A 98 -7.65 33.63 -19.97
CA LEU A 98 -6.86 33.23 -21.14
C LEU A 98 -6.61 31.72 -21.18
N ALA A 99 -6.26 31.13 -20.03
CA ALA A 99 -6.07 29.70 -19.90
C ALA A 99 -7.36 28.91 -20.18
N ALA A 100 -8.50 29.38 -19.67
CA ALA A 100 -9.81 28.77 -19.89
C ALA A 100 -10.20 28.79 -21.37
N LEU A 101 -10.07 29.93 -22.05
CA LEU A 101 -10.35 30.05 -23.49
C LEU A 101 -9.44 29.14 -24.33
N ALA A 102 -8.14 29.14 -24.07
CA ALA A 102 -7.20 28.27 -24.77
C ALA A 102 -7.55 26.78 -24.56
N THR A 103 -7.87 26.39 -23.32
CA THR A 103 -8.21 25.00 -22.98
C THR A 103 -9.52 24.59 -23.64
N LEU A 104 -10.55 25.44 -23.59
CA LEU A 104 -11.88 25.17 -24.15
C LEU A 104 -11.82 25.03 -25.67
N ILE A 105 -11.17 25.98 -26.36
CA ILE A 105 -11.03 25.95 -27.82
C ILE A 105 -10.15 24.78 -28.25
N GLY A 106 -8.99 24.60 -27.61
CA GLY A 106 -8.06 23.52 -27.93
C GLY A 106 -8.70 22.14 -27.74
N PHE A 107 -9.36 21.91 -26.60
CA PHE A 107 -10.06 20.66 -26.32
C PHE A 107 -11.26 20.44 -27.22
N GLY A 108 -12.04 21.50 -27.50
CA GLY A 108 -13.16 21.47 -28.44
C GLY A 108 -12.73 21.01 -29.85
N LEU A 109 -11.60 21.53 -30.35
CA LEU A 109 -11.01 21.08 -31.62
C LEU A 109 -10.59 19.61 -31.58
N LEU A 110 -10.02 19.14 -30.47
CA LEU A 110 -9.62 17.73 -30.30
C LEU A 110 -10.83 16.79 -30.22
N LEU A 111 -11.92 17.20 -29.57
CA LEU A 111 -13.19 16.47 -29.54
C LEU A 111 -13.81 16.42 -30.93
N TYR A 112 -13.92 17.57 -31.60
CA TYR A 112 -14.42 17.67 -32.98
C TYR A 112 -13.64 16.76 -33.92
N ARG A 113 -12.30 16.78 -33.84
CA ARG A 113 -11.43 15.88 -34.61
C ARG A 113 -11.75 14.41 -34.35
N ARG A 114 -11.97 14.04 -33.09
CA ARG A 114 -12.20 12.65 -32.68
C ARG A 114 -13.59 12.14 -33.07
N THR A 115 -14.59 13.02 -33.12
CA THR A 115 -15.94 12.67 -33.55
C THR A 115 -16.07 12.64 -35.08
N THR A 116 -15.42 13.55 -35.81
CA THR A 116 -15.55 13.65 -37.27
C THR A 116 -14.64 12.69 -38.04
N VAL A 117 -13.41 12.46 -37.59
CA VAL A 117 -12.43 11.67 -38.34
C VAL A 117 -12.57 10.18 -38.02
N LYS A 118 -13.17 9.42 -38.95
CA LYS A 118 -13.46 7.98 -38.81
C LYS A 118 -12.26 7.16 -38.33
N ARG A 119 -11.05 7.43 -38.83
CA ARG A 119 -9.81 6.71 -38.45
C ARG A 119 -9.42 6.92 -36.99
N VAL A 120 -9.55 8.15 -36.49
CA VAL A 120 -9.30 8.50 -35.08
C VAL A 120 -10.40 7.91 -34.18
N ARG A 121 -11.65 7.96 -34.61
CA ARG A 121 -12.78 7.41 -33.85
C ARG A 121 -12.65 5.90 -33.63
N ARG A 122 -12.25 5.15 -34.65
CA ARG A 122 -12.06 3.68 -34.58
C ARG A 122 -10.95 3.24 -33.61
N THR A 123 -10.00 4.12 -33.28
CA THR A 123 -8.91 3.83 -32.35
C THR A 123 -9.17 4.36 -30.94
N THR A 124 -10.36 4.90 -30.68
CA THR A 124 -10.76 5.43 -29.38
C THR A 124 -11.35 4.30 -28.52
N THR A 125 -10.81 4.11 -27.32
CA THR A 125 -11.27 3.08 -26.37
C THR A 125 -12.38 3.61 -25.45
N ARG A 126 -13.07 2.72 -24.73
CA ARG A 126 -14.08 3.11 -23.71
C ARG A 126 -13.49 3.99 -22.60
N VAL A 127 -12.27 3.68 -22.16
CA VAL A 127 -11.56 4.48 -21.16
C VAL A 127 -11.23 5.87 -21.70
N ASP A 128 -10.87 5.98 -22.99
CA ASP A 128 -10.67 7.28 -23.63
C ASP A 128 -11.98 8.09 -23.64
N MET A 129 -13.11 7.47 -23.97
CA MET A 129 -14.42 8.14 -23.95
C MET A 129 -14.77 8.65 -22.55
N LEU A 130 -14.58 7.84 -21.51
CA LEU A 130 -14.80 8.25 -20.13
C LEU A 130 -13.88 9.41 -19.73
N THR A 131 -12.60 9.34 -20.12
CA THR A 131 -11.62 10.40 -19.87
C THR A 131 -12.03 11.71 -20.54
N TYR A 132 -12.46 11.65 -21.81
CA TYR A 132 -12.92 12.85 -22.52
C TYR A 132 -14.21 13.40 -21.93
N GLY A 133 -15.15 12.55 -21.51
CA GLY A 133 -16.37 12.99 -20.83
C GLY A 133 -16.08 13.75 -19.54
N LEU A 134 -15.22 13.19 -18.69
CA LEU A 134 -14.78 13.84 -17.44
C LEU A 134 -14.03 15.15 -17.68
N LEU A 135 -13.10 15.16 -18.65
CA LEU A 135 -12.39 16.38 -19.02
C LEU A 135 -13.34 17.45 -19.59
N THR A 136 -14.32 17.09 -20.42
CA THR A 136 -15.33 18.05 -20.90
C THR A 136 -16.07 18.68 -19.73
N ALA A 137 -16.57 17.86 -18.80
CA ALA A 137 -17.31 18.36 -17.64
C ALA A 137 -16.45 19.30 -16.78
N LEU A 138 -15.21 18.91 -16.48
CA LEU A 138 -14.26 19.72 -15.72
C LEU A 138 -13.91 21.04 -16.41
N ILE A 139 -13.62 21.00 -17.71
CA ILE A 139 -13.22 22.19 -18.48
C ILE A 139 -14.40 23.15 -18.60
N VAL A 140 -15.61 22.67 -18.89
CA VAL A 140 -16.81 23.52 -18.98
C VAL A 140 -17.12 24.14 -17.62
N LEU A 141 -17.12 23.35 -16.55
CA LEU A 141 -17.41 23.84 -15.21
C LEU A 141 -16.35 24.82 -14.70
N GLY A 142 -15.06 24.51 -14.89
CA GLY A 142 -13.95 25.42 -14.56
C GLY A 142 -13.97 26.71 -15.38
N SER A 143 -14.35 26.63 -16.65
CA SER A 143 -14.53 27.82 -17.50
C SER A 143 -15.71 28.66 -17.03
N PHE A 144 -16.82 28.03 -16.61
CA PHE A 144 -17.96 28.73 -16.02
C PHE A 144 -17.59 29.44 -14.71
N GLN A 145 -16.82 28.80 -13.83
CA GLN A 145 -16.34 29.43 -12.60
C GLN A 145 -15.42 30.62 -12.88
N THR A 146 -14.48 30.45 -13.82
CA THR A 146 -13.49 31.50 -14.14
C THR A 146 -14.13 32.67 -14.88
N ILE A 147 -14.93 32.41 -15.90
CA ILE A 147 -15.50 33.44 -16.78
C ILE A 147 -16.85 33.92 -16.25
N GLY A 148 -17.76 32.99 -15.95
CA GLY A 148 -19.12 33.32 -15.50
C GLY A 148 -19.14 33.92 -14.10
N ILE A 149 -18.48 33.29 -13.13
CA ILE A 149 -18.52 33.73 -11.73
C ILE A 149 -17.47 34.81 -11.46
N ASN A 150 -16.21 34.58 -11.83
CA ASN A 150 -15.10 35.45 -11.43
C ASN A 150 -14.86 36.67 -12.33
N LEU A 151 -15.08 36.55 -13.64
CA LEU A 151 -14.92 37.69 -14.57
C LEU A 151 -16.22 38.50 -14.73
N ILE A 152 -17.36 37.84 -14.94
CA ILE A 152 -18.64 38.50 -15.25
C ILE A 152 -19.50 38.73 -14.00
N GLY A 153 -19.46 37.79 -13.05
CA GLY A 153 -20.24 37.83 -11.81
C GLY A 153 -19.58 38.67 -10.70
N SER A 154 -20.05 38.48 -9.47
CA SER A 154 -19.49 39.15 -8.28
C SER A 154 -18.10 38.67 -7.87
N GLY A 155 -17.63 37.57 -8.45
CA GLY A 155 -16.47 36.82 -7.97
C GLY A 155 -16.78 35.97 -6.74
N TYR A 156 -15.97 34.92 -6.57
CA TYR A 156 -16.03 34.00 -5.44
C TYR A 156 -14.64 33.79 -4.84
N ASN A 157 -14.49 34.03 -3.54
CA ASN A 157 -13.19 33.86 -2.88
C ASN A 157 -12.98 32.41 -2.42
N TYR A 158 -12.52 31.56 -3.34
CA TYR A 158 -12.21 30.15 -3.05
C TYR A 158 -10.99 29.95 -2.12
N ARG A 159 -10.27 31.03 -1.78
CA ARG A 159 -9.06 30.97 -0.93
C ARG A 159 -9.38 30.86 0.56
N GLU A 160 -10.61 31.19 0.95
CA GLU A 160 -11.08 31.13 2.33
C GLU A 160 -11.68 29.77 2.72
N ASP A 161 -12.10 28.95 1.74
CA ASP A 161 -12.83 27.70 1.96
C ASP A 161 -12.20 26.47 1.28
N VAL A 162 -12.24 26.39 -0.06
CA VAL A 162 -11.79 25.26 -0.87
C VAL A 162 -10.27 25.08 -0.76
N ALA A 163 -9.52 26.19 -0.80
CA ALA A 163 -8.06 26.14 -0.66
C ALA A 163 -7.58 25.62 0.72
N PRO A 164 -8.06 26.14 1.87
CA PRO A 164 -7.69 25.58 3.17
C PRO A 164 -8.18 24.14 3.34
N TRP A 165 -9.38 23.79 2.85
CA TRP A 165 -9.86 22.40 2.86
C TRP A 165 -8.92 21.46 2.10
N PHE A 166 -8.57 21.78 0.85
CA PHE A 166 -7.71 20.94 0.02
C PHE A 166 -6.31 20.78 0.64
N ARG A 167 -5.75 21.86 1.20
CA ARG A 167 -4.47 21.78 1.93
C ARG A 167 -4.59 20.93 3.20
N GLY A 168 -5.73 20.98 3.90
CA GLY A 168 -6.04 20.14 5.06
C GLY A 168 -6.01 18.64 4.71
N VAL A 169 -6.57 18.27 3.55
CA VAL A 169 -6.48 16.88 3.02
C VAL A 169 -5.01 16.44 2.93
N LEU A 170 -4.14 17.27 2.36
CA LEU A 170 -2.71 16.95 2.22
C LEU A 170 -1.95 16.87 3.56
N ARG A 171 -2.41 17.60 4.58
CA ARG A 171 -1.85 17.56 5.95
C ARG A 171 -2.45 16.45 6.83
N LEU A 172 -3.29 15.57 6.26
CA LEU A 172 -4.00 14.54 7.00
C LEU A 172 -4.94 15.09 8.10
N ASN A 173 -5.42 16.32 7.93
CA ASN A 173 -6.38 16.96 8.82
C ASN A 173 -7.44 17.71 8.00
N PRO A 174 -8.32 17.00 7.27
CA PRO A 174 -9.35 17.63 6.47
C PRO A 174 -10.47 18.16 7.37
N ASP A 175 -10.90 19.38 7.10
CA ASP A 175 -12.06 19.96 7.75
C ASP A 175 -13.24 20.01 6.75
N PRO A 176 -14.22 19.08 6.86
CA PRO A 176 -15.37 19.07 5.96
C PRO A 176 -16.28 20.30 6.14
N ASP A 177 -16.16 21.03 7.26
CA ASP A 177 -17.00 22.18 7.56
C ASP A 177 -16.67 23.37 6.64
N LEU A 178 -15.41 23.46 6.18
CA LEU A 178 -14.99 24.43 5.16
C LEU A 178 -15.69 24.24 3.82
N MET A 179 -16.22 23.05 3.55
CA MET A 179 -16.99 22.80 2.33
C MET A 179 -18.49 23.08 2.51
N ARG A 180 -18.97 23.39 3.72
CA ARG A 180 -20.37 23.79 3.93
C ARG A 180 -20.59 25.21 3.43
N GLY A 181 -21.63 25.40 2.63
CA GLY A 181 -21.97 26.71 2.07
C GLY A 181 -21.13 27.10 0.85
N VAL A 182 -20.16 26.27 0.45
CA VAL A 182 -19.43 26.45 -0.81
C VAL A 182 -20.41 26.33 -1.97
N ASP A 183 -20.28 27.24 -2.94
CA ASP A 183 -21.12 27.22 -4.14
C ASP A 183 -21.07 25.83 -4.83
N ALA A 184 -22.23 25.33 -5.22
CA ALA A 184 -22.39 23.97 -5.71
C ALA A 184 -21.50 23.68 -6.93
N SER A 185 -21.20 24.69 -7.76
CA SER A 185 -20.30 24.51 -8.90
C SER A 185 -18.89 24.10 -8.45
N TYR A 186 -18.35 24.70 -7.38
CA TYR A 186 -17.02 24.40 -6.84
C TYR A 186 -16.97 23.03 -6.17
N GLN A 187 -18.03 22.67 -5.44
CA GLN A 187 -18.19 21.33 -4.89
C GLN A 187 -18.19 20.26 -6.00
N VAL A 188 -19.01 20.44 -7.04
CA VAL A 188 -19.08 19.49 -8.17
C VAL A 188 -17.76 19.44 -8.92
N HIS A 189 -17.08 20.57 -9.11
CA HIS A 189 -15.76 20.60 -9.75
C HIS A 189 -14.73 19.78 -8.96
N ALA A 190 -14.67 19.94 -7.64
CA ALA A 190 -13.77 19.16 -6.78
C ALA A 190 -14.06 17.66 -6.84
N VAL A 191 -15.34 17.25 -6.80
CA VAL A 191 -15.74 15.84 -6.91
C VAL A 191 -15.36 15.24 -8.27
N LEU A 192 -15.60 15.96 -9.36
CA LEU A 192 -15.20 15.53 -10.71
C LEU A 192 -13.68 15.43 -10.84
N ALA A 193 -12.93 16.32 -10.19
CA ALA A 193 -11.47 16.29 -10.17
C ALA A 193 -10.95 15.03 -9.45
N TRP A 194 -11.54 14.65 -8.31
CA TRP A 194 -11.22 13.37 -7.65
C TRP A 194 -11.55 12.16 -8.53
N GLY A 195 -12.67 12.22 -9.28
CA GLY A 195 -13.00 11.23 -10.30
C GLY A 195 -11.92 11.10 -11.39
N LEU A 196 -11.40 12.22 -11.89
CA LEU A 196 -10.30 12.24 -12.86
C LEU A 196 -9.02 11.63 -12.28
N TYR A 197 -8.69 11.92 -11.01
CA TYR A 197 -7.51 11.36 -10.33
C TYR A 197 -7.63 9.84 -10.19
N MET A 198 -8.80 9.33 -9.80
CA MET A 198 -9.02 7.88 -9.74
C MET A 198 -8.88 7.21 -11.12
N LEU A 199 -9.32 7.86 -12.19
CA LEU A 199 -9.23 7.32 -13.55
C LEU A 199 -7.83 7.44 -14.16
N TRP A 200 -7.05 8.43 -13.73
CA TRP A 200 -5.74 8.78 -14.28
C TRP A 200 -4.81 7.59 -14.49
N PRO A 201 -4.51 6.75 -13.48
CA PRO A 201 -3.58 5.63 -13.65
C PRO A 201 -4.06 4.59 -14.64
N PHE A 202 -5.34 4.58 -15.03
CA PHE A 202 -5.91 3.60 -15.97
C PHE A 202 -6.14 4.16 -17.37
N SER A 203 -5.91 5.46 -17.57
CA SER A 203 -6.18 6.17 -18.83
C SER A 203 -4.90 6.58 -19.57
N ARG A 204 -5.04 7.27 -20.71
CA ARG A 204 -3.88 7.84 -21.40
C ARG A 204 -3.21 8.99 -20.64
N LEU A 205 -3.82 9.52 -19.57
CA LEU A 205 -3.28 10.64 -18.80
C LEU A 205 -1.91 10.35 -18.14
N VAL A 206 -1.54 9.08 -17.98
CA VAL A 206 -0.21 8.68 -17.48
C VAL A 206 0.96 9.29 -18.25
N HIS A 207 0.75 9.70 -19.51
CA HIS A 207 1.76 10.40 -20.29
C HIS A 207 2.24 11.71 -19.66
N ALA A 208 1.42 12.34 -18.81
CA ALA A 208 1.77 13.56 -18.09
C ALA A 208 2.98 13.38 -17.16
N TRP A 209 3.28 12.16 -16.73
CA TRP A 209 4.49 11.85 -15.94
C TRP A 209 5.75 11.68 -16.78
N SER A 210 5.61 11.64 -18.10
CA SER A 210 6.72 11.47 -19.05
C SER A 210 7.12 12.79 -19.71
N VAL A 211 6.97 13.92 -18.99
CA VAL A 211 7.52 15.20 -19.44
C VAL A 211 9.04 15.03 -19.60
N PRO A 212 9.60 15.25 -20.81
CA PRO A 212 10.97 14.88 -21.12
C PRO A 212 11.98 15.91 -20.59
N ILE A 213 11.92 16.28 -19.31
CA ILE A 213 12.82 17.26 -18.68
C ILE A 213 14.28 16.81 -18.82
N GLN A 214 14.53 15.51 -18.68
CA GLN A 214 15.86 14.91 -18.85
C GLN A 214 16.44 15.11 -20.26
N TYR A 215 15.59 15.35 -21.28
CA TYR A 215 16.05 15.53 -22.65
C TYR A 215 16.91 16.79 -22.82
N LEU A 216 16.70 17.81 -21.98
CA LEU A 216 17.48 19.07 -22.02
C LEU A 216 18.98 18.84 -21.76
N GLY A 217 19.34 17.79 -21.02
CA GLY A 217 20.73 17.43 -20.72
C GLY A 217 21.15 16.05 -21.24
N ARG A 218 20.32 15.39 -22.04
CA ARG A 218 20.59 14.02 -22.50
C ARG A 218 21.49 14.04 -23.73
N PRO A 219 22.57 13.23 -23.78
CA PRO A 219 23.38 13.06 -24.99
C PRO A 219 22.54 12.56 -26.18
N ALA A 220 22.85 13.05 -27.39
CA ALA A 220 22.14 12.67 -28.61
C ALA A 220 22.20 11.15 -28.90
N ILE A 221 23.34 10.53 -28.58
CA ILE A 221 23.57 9.09 -28.75
C ILE A 221 23.56 8.43 -27.37
N LEU A 222 22.73 7.39 -27.21
CA LEU A 222 22.71 6.57 -26.00
C LEU A 222 23.39 5.23 -26.24
N TYR A 223 24.37 4.93 -25.40
CA TYR A 223 24.93 3.58 -25.27
C TYR A 223 24.23 2.86 -24.12
N ARG A 224 23.82 1.60 -24.34
CA ARG A 224 23.31 0.70 -23.29
C ARG A 224 24.28 -0.46 -23.14
N SER A 225 24.69 -0.76 -21.90
CA SER A 225 25.51 -1.93 -21.63
C SER A 225 24.73 -3.21 -21.94
N ARG A 226 25.43 -4.26 -22.39
CA ARG A 226 24.82 -5.57 -22.67
C ARG A 226 24.27 -6.27 -21.41
N TYR A 227 24.73 -5.86 -20.23
CA TYR A 227 24.27 -6.35 -18.94
C TYR A 227 23.70 -5.17 -18.14
N GLY A 228 22.41 -5.20 -17.85
CA GLY A 228 21.81 -4.29 -16.88
C GLY A 228 22.31 -4.67 -15.49
N GLY A 229 23.22 -3.86 -14.92
CA GLY A 229 23.57 -3.91 -13.51
C GLY A 229 23.87 -5.29 -12.92
N ALA A 230 24.89 -5.97 -13.42
CA ALA A 230 25.60 -6.98 -12.66
C ALA A 230 27.12 -6.73 -12.74
N LEU A 231 27.69 -6.45 -11.57
CA LEU A 231 29.09 -6.42 -11.15
C LEU A 231 29.91 -5.14 -11.44
N PRO A 232 30.56 -4.56 -10.42
CA PRO A 232 31.84 -3.89 -10.63
C PRO A 232 32.81 -4.98 -11.09
N VAL A 233 33.22 -4.92 -12.35
CA VAL A 233 34.37 -5.68 -12.81
C VAL A 233 35.59 -5.07 -12.12
N PHE A 234 36.09 -5.79 -11.12
CA PHE A 234 37.49 -5.67 -10.72
C PHE A 234 38.33 -6.00 -11.96
N ALA A 235 38.89 -4.97 -12.58
CA ALA A 235 39.98 -5.15 -13.53
C ALA A 235 41.28 -5.28 -12.74
N GLY A 236 41.95 -6.42 -12.89
CA GLY A 236 43.40 -6.54 -12.67
C GLY A 236 43.84 -6.99 -11.28
N GLY A 237 43.72 -8.29 -11.00
CA GLY A 237 44.46 -8.96 -9.95
C GLY A 237 44.67 -10.40 -10.36
N ALA A 238 45.87 -10.71 -10.84
CA ALA A 238 46.26 -11.98 -11.43
C ALA A 238 45.99 -13.18 -10.51
N ALA A 239 45.91 -14.34 -11.17
CA ALA A 239 45.98 -15.68 -10.61
C ALA A 239 46.66 -15.76 -9.23
N ALA A 240 45.86 -16.11 -8.22
CA ALA A 240 46.34 -16.81 -7.04
C ALA A 240 45.40 -18.00 -6.84
N GLY A 241 45.77 -19.13 -7.44
CA GLY A 241 45.41 -20.43 -6.90
C GLY A 241 46.04 -20.53 -5.51
N GLY A 242 45.27 -20.14 -4.50
CA GLY A 242 45.61 -20.32 -3.10
C GLY A 242 44.52 -21.19 -2.48
N ALA A 243 44.89 -22.40 -2.08
CA ALA A 243 44.06 -23.32 -1.33
C ALA A 243 43.39 -22.58 -0.15
N VAL A 244 42.08 -22.38 -0.21
CA VAL A 244 41.30 -21.95 0.95
C VAL A 244 41.12 -23.19 1.82
N GLY A 245 41.76 -23.13 2.99
CA GLY A 245 41.76 -24.18 3.99
C GLY A 245 40.35 -24.60 4.43
N ALA A 246 40.33 -25.80 5.01
CA ALA A 246 39.18 -26.50 5.57
C ALA A 246 38.55 -25.78 6.79
N GLY A 247 38.03 -24.57 6.60
CA GLY A 247 37.22 -23.85 7.57
C GLY A 247 35.95 -23.34 6.90
N GLY A 248 34.80 -23.97 7.17
CA GLY A 248 33.50 -23.50 6.70
C GLY A 248 33.21 -22.05 7.11
N PRO A 249 32.17 -21.41 6.52
CA PRO A 249 31.82 -20.03 6.85
C PRO A 249 31.70 -19.84 8.37
N GLY A 250 32.30 -18.77 8.90
CA GLY A 250 32.21 -18.43 10.32
C GLY A 250 30.75 -18.32 10.80
N PRO A 251 30.48 -18.48 12.10
CA PRO A 251 29.13 -18.64 12.65
C PRO A 251 28.17 -17.51 12.25
N VAL A 252 28.65 -16.26 12.22
CA VAL A 252 27.87 -15.08 11.79
C VAL A 252 27.42 -15.20 10.33
N ARG A 253 28.31 -15.65 9.43
CA ARG A 253 28.01 -15.81 8.01
C ARG A 253 26.97 -16.91 7.78
N ARG A 254 27.05 -18.03 8.51
CA ARG A 254 26.04 -19.10 8.47
C ARG A 254 24.64 -18.61 8.86
N VAL A 255 24.55 -17.78 9.91
CA VAL A 255 23.27 -17.20 10.34
C VAL A 255 22.72 -16.23 9.29
N LEU A 256 23.56 -15.35 8.73
CA LEU A 256 23.15 -14.41 7.67
C LEU A 256 22.70 -15.14 6.39
N ASP A 257 23.34 -16.24 6.03
CA ASP A 257 22.96 -17.03 4.85
C ASP A 257 21.66 -17.80 5.03
N ALA A 258 21.37 -18.22 6.26
CA ALA A 258 20.19 -19.00 6.63
C ALA A 258 18.93 -18.17 6.89
N LEU A 259 19.03 -16.83 7.01
CA LEU A 259 17.90 -15.96 7.34
C LEU A 259 16.87 -15.90 6.20
N PRO A 260 15.63 -16.41 6.40
CA PRO A 260 14.60 -16.35 5.35
C PRO A 260 14.03 -14.93 5.16
N PRO A 261 13.52 -14.58 3.97
CA PRO A 261 12.81 -13.31 3.75
C PRO A 261 11.57 -13.14 4.65
N ALA A 262 10.94 -14.24 5.06
CA ALA A 262 9.77 -14.26 5.94
C ALA A 262 10.10 -14.10 7.45
N SER A 263 11.33 -13.73 7.82
CA SER A 263 11.78 -13.73 9.22
C SER A 263 11.01 -12.74 10.11
N GLY A 264 10.43 -11.68 9.53
CA GLY A 264 9.53 -10.78 10.25
C GLY A 264 8.29 -11.48 10.81
N GLY A 265 7.95 -12.67 10.30
CA GLY A 265 6.86 -13.50 10.80
C GLY A 265 7.02 -13.90 12.27
N ALA A 266 8.26 -14.00 12.77
CA ALA A 266 8.51 -14.32 14.18
C ALA A 266 8.11 -13.17 15.12
N VAL A 267 8.48 -11.94 14.76
CA VAL A 267 8.09 -10.72 15.48
C VAL A 267 6.58 -10.53 15.40
N MET A 268 6.03 -10.65 14.18
CA MET A 268 4.61 -10.51 13.91
C MET A 268 3.76 -11.52 14.71
N GLY A 269 4.14 -12.81 14.69
CA GLY A 269 3.45 -13.87 15.43
C GLY A 269 3.55 -13.71 16.94
N THR A 270 4.73 -13.41 17.46
CA THR A 270 4.93 -13.19 18.90
C THR A 270 4.17 -11.94 19.38
N GLY A 271 4.26 -10.85 18.62
CA GLY A 271 3.57 -9.60 18.93
C GLY A 271 2.06 -9.74 18.96
N ILE A 272 1.45 -10.49 18.03
CA ILE A 272 -0.02 -10.65 18.04
C ILE A 272 -0.51 -11.51 19.19
N VAL A 273 0.22 -12.57 19.57
CA VAL A 273 -0.13 -13.36 20.76
C VAL A 273 0.00 -12.52 22.03
N SER A 274 1.02 -11.65 22.11
CA SER A 274 1.13 -10.66 23.17
C SER A 274 -0.08 -9.71 23.22
N VAL A 275 -0.52 -9.19 22.07
CA VAL A 275 -1.72 -8.33 21.99
C VAL A 275 -2.97 -9.08 22.46
N ALA A 276 -3.18 -10.31 22.01
CA ALA A 276 -4.35 -11.10 22.40
C ALA A 276 -4.35 -11.42 23.91
N LEU A 277 -3.20 -11.73 24.50
CA LEU A 277 -3.08 -11.91 25.96
C LEU A 277 -3.33 -10.61 26.74
N ALA A 278 -2.96 -9.45 26.19
CA ALA A 278 -3.31 -8.17 26.81
C ALA A 278 -4.83 -7.94 26.83
N LEU A 279 -5.51 -8.32 25.75
CA LEU A 279 -6.98 -8.24 25.64
C LEU A 279 -7.68 -9.19 26.62
N ASP A 280 -7.12 -10.39 26.86
CA ASP A 280 -7.54 -11.34 27.92
C ASP A 280 -7.06 -10.93 29.35
N ARG A 281 -6.49 -9.74 29.51
CA ARG A 281 -5.97 -9.23 30.80
C ARG A 281 -4.89 -10.11 31.45
N ARG A 282 -4.17 -10.93 30.68
CA ARG A 282 -2.99 -11.72 31.10
C ARG A 282 -1.72 -10.88 30.94
N THR A 283 -1.59 -9.86 31.78
CA THR A 283 -0.55 -8.82 31.66
C THR A 283 0.87 -9.39 31.68
N GLU A 284 1.20 -10.26 32.63
CA GLU A 284 2.55 -10.83 32.77
C GLU A 284 3.01 -11.60 31.53
N LEU A 285 2.16 -12.52 31.02
CA LEU A 285 2.46 -13.29 29.81
C LEU A 285 2.52 -12.39 28.57
N SER A 286 1.60 -11.42 28.48
CA SER A 286 1.58 -10.43 27.40
C SER A 286 2.89 -9.64 27.36
N GLU A 287 3.35 -9.12 28.50
CA GLU A 287 4.58 -8.33 28.61
C GLU A 287 5.82 -9.17 28.30
N ALA A 288 5.90 -10.40 28.81
CA ALA A 288 6.99 -11.31 28.48
C ALA A 288 7.11 -11.52 26.96
N LEU A 289 5.99 -11.81 26.28
CA LEU A 289 5.97 -11.94 24.82
C LEU A 289 6.28 -10.63 24.09
N MET A 290 5.85 -9.49 24.63
CA MET A 290 6.18 -8.17 24.07
C MET A 290 7.70 -7.93 24.08
N TRP A 291 8.36 -8.18 25.20
CA TRP A 291 9.82 -8.02 25.32
C TRP A 291 10.57 -9.00 24.41
N ILE A 292 10.08 -10.24 24.28
CA ILE A 292 10.62 -11.21 23.33
C ILE A 292 10.46 -10.70 21.88
N ALA A 293 9.27 -10.19 21.52
CA ALA A 293 9.02 -9.64 20.19
C ALA A 293 9.93 -8.43 19.88
N LEU A 294 10.13 -7.53 20.86
CA LEU A 294 11.05 -6.41 20.74
C LEU A 294 12.49 -6.88 20.53
N GLY A 295 12.96 -7.85 21.32
CA GLY A 295 14.28 -8.44 21.17
C GLY A 295 14.48 -9.10 19.79
N MET A 296 13.48 -9.85 19.31
CA MET A 296 13.48 -10.42 17.97
C MET A 296 13.53 -9.34 16.88
N TRP A 297 12.78 -8.24 17.05
CA TRP A 297 12.75 -7.14 16.09
C TRP A 297 14.09 -6.43 16.00
N VAL A 298 14.72 -6.10 17.15
CA VAL A 298 16.06 -5.50 17.19
C VAL A 298 17.09 -6.44 16.55
N ALA A 299 17.08 -7.73 16.89
CA ALA A 299 17.99 -8.71 16.30
C ALA A 299 17.82 -8.79 14.77
N LEU A 300 16.58 -8.84 14.26
CA LEU A 300 16.32 -8.85 12.82
C LEU A 300 16.75 -7.57 12.14
N ALA A 301 16.54 -6.40 12.75
CA ALA A 301 16.99 -5.13 12.21
C ALA A 301 18.51 -5.11 12.02
N LEU A 302 19.27 -5.58 13.02
CA LEU A 302 20.73 -5.69 12.95
C LEU A 302 21.18 -6.69 11.88
N LEU A 303 20.55 -7.86 11.81
CA LEU A 303 20.87 -8.89 10.81
C LEU A 303 20.55 -8.44 9.37
N LEU A 304 19.44 -7.74 9.18
CA LEU A 304 19.06 -7.19 7.87
C LEU A 304 19.99 -6.04 7.46
N ALA A 305 20.39 -5.17 8.39
CA ALA A 305 21.41 -4.15 8.15
C ALA A 305 22.74 -4.79 7.73
N ALA A 306 23.19 -5.83 8.44
CA ALA A 306 24.37 -6.60 8.05
C ALA A 306 24.22 -7.23 6.65
N ARG A 307 23.07 -7.83 6.32
CA ARG A 307 22.82 -8.35 4.96
C ARG A 307 22.84 -7.27 3.88
N PHE A 308 22.31 -6.09 4.17
CA PHE A 308 22.35 -4.97 3.24
C PHE A 308 23.80 -4.53 2.95
N LEU A 309 24.66 -4.50 3.98
CA LEU A 309 26.06 -4.11 3.86
C LEU A 309 26.93 -5.18 3.17
N PHE A 310 26.78 -6.45 3.57
CA PHE A 310 27.67 -7.54 3.13
C PHE A 310 27.14 -8.34 1.93
N HIS A 311 25.82 -8.34 1.68
CA HIS A 311 25.16 -9.18 0.67
C HIS A 311 24.07 -8.41 -0.12
N ARG A 312 24.37 -7.14 -0.48
CA ARG A 312 23.41 -6.19 -1.08
C ARG A 312 22.59 -6.73 -2.25
N ALA A 313 23.23 -7.43 -3.19
CA ALA A 313 22.53 -7.95 -4.37
C ALA A 313 21.46 -8.98 -4.00
N ARG A 314 21.78 -9.91 -3.10
CA ARG A 314 20.85 -10.93 -2.58
C ARG A 314 19.74 -10.28 -1.76
N PHE A 315 20.08 -9.31 -0.92
CA PHE A 315 19.11 -8.55 -0.13
C PHE A 315 18.05 -7.88 -1.02
N LEU A 316 18.48 -7.18 -2.07
CA LEU A 316 17.56 -6.50 -3.00
C LEU A 316 16.70 -7.49 -3.80
N ALA A 317 17.24 -8.64 -4.18
CA ALA A 317 16.48 -9.68 -4.87
C ALA A 317 15.40 -10.30 -3.97
N GLU A 318 15.73 -10.58 -2.71
CA GLU A 318 14.79 -11.14 -1.73
C GLU A 318 13.72 -10.12 -1.29
N ALA A 319 14.06 -8.82 -1.24
CA ALA A 319 13.13 -7.75 -0.89
C ALA A 319 11.89 -7.67 -1.82
N ALA A 320 12.02 -8.13 -3.07
CA ALA A 320 10.92 -8.13 -4.03
C ALA A 320 9.92 -9.29 -3.88
N ILE A 321 10.13 -10.21 -2.92
CA ILE A 321 9.26 -11.36 -2.70
C ILE A 321 8.18 -10.99 -1.66
N PRO A 322 6.89 -11.42 -1.82
CA PRO A 322 5.82 -11.11 -0.86
C PRO A 322 6.15 -11.42 0.60
N ALA A 323 6.95 -12.46 0.85
CA ALA A 323 7.44 -12.84 2.18
C ALA A 323 8.12 -11.70 2.96
N SER A 324 8.78 -10.76 2.27
CA SER A 324 9.49 -9.64 2.87
C SER A 324 8.55 -8.62 3.55
N LEU A 325 7.27 -8.61 3.18
CA LEU A 325 6.25 -7.78 3.82
C LEU A 325 5.94 -8.21 5.26
N THR A 326 6.41 -9.37 5.71
CA THR A 326 6.41 -9.73 7.13
C THR A 326 7.19 -8.73 7.99
N GLY A 327 8.19 -8.04 7.43
CA GLY A 327 8.91 -6.97 8.12
C GLY A 327 8.03 -5.76 8.42
N VAL A 328 7.15 -5.36 7.48
CA VAL A 328 6.15 -4.29 7.70
C VAL A 328 5.18 -4.73 8.79
N ALA A 329 4.58 -5.92 8.63
CA ALA A 329 3.58 -6.41 9.54
C ALA A 329 4.12 -6.60 10.97
N GLY A 330 5.30 -7.21 11.11
CA GLY A 330 5.96 -7.37 12.42
C GLY A 330 6.28 -6.04 13.10
N THR A 331 6.77 -5.06 12.33
CA THR A 331 7.05 -3.70 12.84
C THR A 331 5.77 -3.04 13.36
N CYS A 332 4.69 -3.07 12.58
CA CYS A 332 3.44 -2.41 12.96
C CYS A 332 2.69 -3.14 14.08
N VAL A 333 2.72 -4.47 14.13
CA VAL A 333 2.12 -5.25 15.23
C VAL A 333 2.85 -4.99 16.55
N LEU A 334 4.20 -4.97 16.53
CA LEU A 334 5.00 -4.59 17.70
C LEU A 334 4.70 -3.14 18.13
N GLY A 335 4.62 -2.21 17.17
CA GLY A 335 4.25 -0.83 17.43
C GLY A 335 2.88 -0.72 18.10
N ALA A 336 1.89 -1.46 17.62
CA ALA A 336 0.56 -1.45 18.20
C ALA A 336 0.56 -1.97 19.64
N ARG A 337 1.36 -3.03 19.91
CA ARG A 337 1.52 -3.55 21.26
C ARG A 337 2.20 -2.56 22.21
N LEU A 338 3.25 -1.87 21.75
CA LEU A 338 3.99 -0.86 22.52
C LEU A 338 3.12 0.38 22.79
N THR A 339 2.30 0.81 21.82
CA THR A 339 1.31 1.87 22.06
C THR A 339 0.32 1.47 23.16
N VAL A 340 -0.22 0.24 23.12
CA VAL A 340 -1.12 -0.26 24.19
C VAL A 340 -0.41 -0.38 25.54
N TYR A 341 0.92 -0.53 25.56
CA TYR A 341 1.73 -0.52 26.79
C TYR A 341 1.94 0.91 27.36
N GLY A 342 1.62 1.96 26.61
CA GLY A 342 1.87 3.36 26.98
C GLY A 342 3.19 3.93 26.44
N TRP A 343 3.74 3.32 25.38
CA TRP A 343 4.94 3.83 24.68
C TRP A 343 4.53 4.36 23.30
N GLU A 344 3.74 5.43 23.28
CA GLU A 344 3.17 6.03 22.07
C GLU A 344 4.26 6.50 21.12
N TRP A 345 5.34 7.10 21.64
CA TRP A 345 6.51 7.52 20.87
C TRP A 345 7.11 6.37 20.05
N ALA A 346 7.17 5.16 20.62
CA ALA A 346 7.68 3.98 19.95
C ALA A 346 6.70 3.50 18.89
N GLY A 347 5.39 3.57 19.18
CA GLY A 347 4.33 3.33 18.20
C GLY A 347 4.45 4.25 16.98
N ILE A 348 4.63 5.57 17.19
CA ILE A 348 4.80 6.57 16.14
C ILE A 348 6.05 6.25 15.29
N ALA A 349 7.18 5.97 15.94
CA ALA A 349 8.41 5.60 15.25
C ALA A 349 8.25 4.35 14.39
N LEU A 350 7.60 3.30 14.93
CA LEU A 350 7.36 2.06 14.21
C LEU A 350 6.29 2.20 13.13
N LEU A 351 5.32 3.12 13.27
CA LEU A 351 4.39 3.47 12.20
C LEU A 351 5.13 4.11 11.03
N ALA A 352 6.04 5.05 11.30
CA ALA A 352 6.85 5.68 10.27
C ALA A 352 7.75 4.65 9.56
N ILE A 353 8.46 3.80 10.32
CA ILE A 353 9.31 2.74 9.76
C ILE A 353 8.49 1.74 8.93
N GLY A 354 7.37 1.26 9.46
CA GLY A 354 6.47 0.32 8.78
C GLY A 354 5.87 0.89 7.51
N GLY A 355 5.42 2.15 7.54
CA GLY A 355 4.91 2.88 6.38
C GLY A 355 5.98 3.07 5.29
N LEU A 356 7.20 3.47 5.68
CA LEU A 356 8.33 3.59 4.75
C LEU A 356 8.69 2.24 4.12
N PHE A 357 8.73 1.16 4.90
CA PHE A 357 8.97 -0.18 4.40
C PHE A 357 7.87 -0.63 3.45
N LEU A 358 6.60 -0.36 3.77
CA LEU A 358 5.49 -0.66 2.88
C LEU A 358 5.68 0.04 1.54
N LEU A 359 5.89 1.36 1.54
CA LEU A 359 6.10 2.13 0.31
C LEU A 359 7.31 1.63 -0.50
N ALA A 360 8.42 1.29 0.18
CA ALA A 360 9.62 0.79 -0.46
C ALA A 360 9.46 -0.60 -1.10
N LEU A 361 8.71 -1.50 -0.44
CA LEU A 361 8.52 -2.89 -0.87
C LEU A 361 7.34 -3.07 -1.82
N PHE A 362 6.34 -2.18 -1.76
CA PHE A 362 5.09 -2.31 -2.52
C PHE A 362 5.33 -2.42 -4.03
N GLY A 363 6.11 -1.50 -4.60
CA GLY A 363 6.45 -1.52 -6.03
C GLY A 363 7.21 -2.79 -6.46
N PRO A 364 8.34 -3.13 -5.80
CA PRO A 364 9.09 -4.35 -6.10
C PRO A 364 8.27 -5.65 -6.01
N VAL A 365 7.42 -5.78 -4.98
CA VAL A 365 6.55 -6.95 -4.79
C VAL A 365 5.53 -7.06 -5.92
N LEU A 366 4.91 -5.95 -6.33
CA LEU A 366 3.96 -5.95 -7.45
C LEU A 366 4.63 -6.19 -8.81
N GLN A 367 5.88 -5.76 -9.02
CA GLN A 367 6.63 -6.07 -10.25
C GLN A 367 6.86 -7.56 -10.43
N HIS A 368 7.20 -8.26 -9.34
CA HIS A 368 7.56 -9.67 -9.37
C HIS A 368 6.38 -10.57 -8.98
N TRP A 369 5.16 -10.05 -9.13
CA TRP A 369 3.94 -10.76 -8.79
C TRP A 369 3.79 -12.01 -9.66
N ARG A 370 3.51 -13.15 -9.04
CA ARG A 370 3.35 -14.44 -9.72
C ARG A 370 1.94 -14.98 -9.53
N ARG A 371 1.45 -15.68 -10.56
CA ARG A 371 0.20 -16.44 -10.54
C ARG A 371 0.48 -17.93 -10.81
N PRO A 372 -0.28 -18.86 -10.21
CA PRO A 372 -1.32 -18.62 -9.20
C PRO A 372 -0.73 -18.07 -7.88
N THR A 373 -1.54 -17.36 -7.10
CA THR A 373 -1.10 -16.79 -5.82
C THR A 373 -1.02 -17.90 -4.76
N VAL A 374 -0.11 -17.72 -3.80
CA VAL A 374 0.14 -18.67 -2.70
C VAL A 374 -0.09 -17.98 -1.36
N GLY A 375 0.01 -18.70 -0.24
CA GLY A 375 -0.27 -18.16 1.09
C GLY A 375 0.50 -16.86 1.39
N ALA A 376 1.80 -16.83 1.09
CA ALA A 376 2.63 -15.63 1.25
C ALA A 376 2.16 -14.40 0.43
N SER A 377 1.39 -14.58 -0.65
CA SER A 377 0.85 -13.46 -1.44
C SER A 377 -0.11 -12.58 -0.61
N PHE A 378 -0.80 -13.15 0.38
CA PHE A 378 -1.70 -12.41 1.27
C PHE A 378 -0.97 -11.46 2.23
N LEU A 379 0.37 -11.51 2.32
CA LEU A 379 1.14 -10.55 3.09
C LEU A 379 1.01 -9.10 2.56
N LEU A 380 0.59 -8.94 1.31
CA LEU A 380 0.19 -7.63 0.76
C LEU A 380 -0.96 -7.02 1.57
N THR A 381 -2.03 -7.79 1.79
CA THR A 381 -3.13 -7.37 2.67
C THR A 381 -2.65 -7.20 4.10
N VAL A 382 -1.95 -8.19 4.65
CA VAL A 382 -1.54 -8.17 6.06
C VAL A 382 -0.68 -6.95 6.38
N SER A 383 0.26 -6.58 5.52
CA SER A 383 1.10 -5.39 5.73
C SER A 383 0.30 -4.08 5.71
N ILE A 384 -0.61 -3.91 4.74
CA ILE A 384 -1.50 -2.74 4.66
C ILE A 384 -2.38 -2.65 5.91
N GLN A 385 -3.00 -3.76 6.30
CA GLN A 385 -3.87 -3.81 7.48
C GLN A 385 -3.09 -3.63 8.78
N SER A 386 -1.83 -4.06 8.86
CA SER A 386 -1.00 -3.82 10.04
C SER A 386 -0.72 -2.32 10.23
N VAL A 387 -0.49 -1.57 9.15
CA VAL A 387 -0.37 -0.10 9.19
C VAL A 387 -1.70 0.52 9.61
N ALA A 388 -2.84 0.00 9.13
CA ALA A 388 -4.17 0.45 9.53
C ALA A 388 -4.42 0.24 11.04
N VAL A 389 -4.12 -0.95 11.56
CA VAL A 389 -4.25 -1.30 12.99
C VAL A 389 -3.41 -0.36 13.86
N LEU A 390 -2.13 -0.15 13.52
CA LEU A 390 -1.27 0.74 14.29
C LEU A 390 -1.75 2.20 14.20
N SER A 391 -2.16 2.67 13.03
CA SER A 391 -2.71 4.01 12.85
C SER A 391 -3.95 4.22 13.73
N ALA A 392 -4.90 3.28 13.72
CA ALA A 392 -6.10 3.35 14.57
C ALA A 392 -5.76 3.28 16.07
N THR A 393 -4.79 2.45 16.45
CA THR A 393 -4.35 2.32 17.85
C THR A 393 -3.73 3.62 18.36
N LEU A 394 -2.87 4.26 17.55
CA LEU A 394 -2.31 5.58 17.87
C LEU A 394 -3.36 6.68 17.83
N ALA A 395 -4.37 6.58 16.97
CA ALA A 395 -5.46 7.55 16.93
C ALA A 395 -6.21 7.62 18.28
N VAL A 396 -6.42 6.46 18.92
CA VAL A 396 -7.00 6.36 20.26
C VAL A 396 -6.05 6.95 21.31
N ALA A 397 -4.77 6.58 21.27
CA ALA A 397 -3.79 6.99 22.28
C ALA A 397 -3.46 8.49 22.25
N GLU A 398 -3.43 9.10 21.06
CA GLU A 398 -3.00 10.49 20.85
C GLU A 398 -4.16 11.46 20.54
N ASP A 399 -5.40 10.97 20.56
CA ASP A 399 -6.61 11.69 20.14
C ASP A 399 -6.47 12.37 18.75
N ARG A 400 -5.93 11.63 17.77
CA ARG A 400 -5.62 12.14 16.42
C ARG A 400 -6.64 11.69 15.38
N ARG A 401 -7.61 12.55 15.07
CA ARG A 401 -8.63 12.32 14.04
C ARG A 401 -8.06 11.92 12.67
N GLY A 402 -6.95 12.53 12.24
CA GLY A 402 -6.30 12.22 10.97
C GLY A 402 -5.86 10.75 10.83
N LEU A 403 -5.43 10.14 11.94
CA LEU A 403 -5.02 8.74 11.95
C LEU A 403 -6.22 7.78 11.84
N VAL A 404 -7.40 8.18 12.31
CA VAL A 404 -8.65 7.43 12.10
C VAL A 404 -8.97 7.35 10.61
N VAL A 405 -8.86 8.48 9.91
CA VAL A 405 -9.12 8.54 8.48
C VAL A 405 -8.12 7.70 7.69
N LEU A 406 -6.83 7.82 8.00
CA LEU A 406 -5.78 6.99 7.40
C LEU A 406 -6.08 5.49 7.61
N ALA A 407 -6.43 5.09 8.82
CA ALA A 407 -6.74 3.70 9.14
C ALA A 407 -7.97 3.18 8.37
N ALA A 408 -9.05 3.98 8.27
CA ALA A 408 -10.25 3.62 7.52
C ALA A 408 -9.96 3.46 6.01
N VAL A 409 -9.12 4.32 5.44
CA VAL A 409 -8.72 4.22 4.02
C VAL A 409 -7.89 2.97 3.79
N LEU A 410 -6.89 2.71 4.64
CA LEU A 410 -6.05 1.52 4.54
C LEU A 410 -6.84 0.24 4.75
N LEU A 411 -7.88 0.26 5.60
CA LEU A 411 -8.81 -0.86 5.79
C LEU A 411 -9.49 -1.24 4.46
N VAL A 412 -10.11 -0.27 3.78
CA VAL A 412 -10.78 -0.49 2.49
C VAL A 412 -9.79 -0.99 1.43
N VAL A 413 -8.62 -0.37 1.36
CA VAL A 413 -7.56 -0.74 0.40
C VAL A 413 -7.06 -2.16 0.67
N GLY A 414 -6.84 -2.52 1.94
CA GLY A 414 -6.42 -3.86 2.35
C GLY A 414 -7.44 -4.94 1.99
N ILE A 415 -8.74 -4.67 2.19
CA ILE A 415 -9.83 -5.57 1.78
C ILE A 415 -9.87 -5.72 0.26
N ALA A 416 -9.71 -4.63 -0.51
CA ALA A 416 -9.65 -4.70 -1.96
C ALA A 416 -8.47 -5.56 -2.45
N PHE A 417 -7.28 -5.40 -1.84
CA PHE A 417 -6.13 -6.25 -2.13
C PHE A 417 -6.38 -7.71 -1.73
N TYR A 418 -7.06 -7.97 -0.62
CA TYR A 418 -7.39 -9.34 -0.21
C TYR A 418 -8.22 -10.05 -1.29
N LEU A 419 -9.28 -9.39 -1.78
CA LEU A 419 -10.14 -9.94 -2.82
C LEU A 419 -9.38 -10.14 -4.15
N TRP A 420 -8.47 -9.22 -4.48
CA TRP A 420 -7.61 -9.35 -5.67
C TRP A 420 -6.65 -10.54 -5.56
N VAL A 421 -6.01 -10.75 -4.40
CA VAL A 421 -5.11 -11.89 -4.18
C VAL A 421 -5.90 -13.21 -4.16
N LEU A 422 -7.06 -13.23 -3.51
CA LEU A 422 -7.92 -14.41 -3.37
C LEU A 422 -8.43 -14.92 -4.72
N ARG A 423 -8.76 -14.02 -5.65
CA ARG A 423 -9.23 -14.37 -7.00
C ARG A 423 -8.30 -15.35 -7.73
N ASP A 424 -6.99 -15.23 -7.54
CA ASP A 424 -5.98 -16.03 -8.23
C ASP A 424 -5.34 -17.10 -7.31
N PHE A 425 -5.91 -17.37 -6.13
CA PHE A 425 -5.34 -18.26 -5.11
C PHE A 425 -5.48 -19.74 -5.45
N ASP A 426 -4.37 -20.48 -5.38
CA ASP A 426 -4.37 -21.93 -5.58
C ASP A 426 -4.87 -22.66 -4.33
N LEU A 427 -6.13 -23.11 -4.35
CA LEU A 427 -6.74 -23.85 -3.23
C LEU A 427 -6.00 -25.15 -2.87
N ARG A 428 -5.17 -25.72 -3.77
CA ARG A 428 -4.33 -26.88 -3.45
C ARG A 428 -3.35 -26.58 -2.30
N GLN A 429 -3.01 -25.30 -2.09
CA GLN A 429 -2.15 -24.84 -1.00
C GLN A 429 -2.68 -25.23 0.39
N LEU A 430 -3.99 -25.45 0.56
CA LEU A 430 -4.55 -25.99 1.80
C LEU A 430 -3.94 -27.35 2.19
N LEU A 431 -3.63 -28.17 1.19
CA LEU A 431 -3.03 -29.50 1.38
C LEU A 431 -1.50 -29.46 1.26
N VAL A 432 -0.95 -28.73 0.28
CA VAL A 432 0.50 -28.77 -0.04
C VAL A 432 1.33 -27.66 0.59
N GLY A 433 0.71 -26.62 1.13
CA GLY A 433 1.40 -25.45 1.69
C GLY A 433 2.28 -25.82 2.90
N LYS A 434 3.34 -25.05 3.14
CA LYS A 434 4.32 -25.35 4.21
C LYS A 434 4.02 -24.65 5.54
N GLY A 435 2.83 -24.04 5.64
CA GLY A 435 2.34 -23.28 6.79
C GLY A 435 1.88 -21.87 6.41
N ASP A 436 2.39 -21.33 5.32
CA ASP A 436 2.07 -19.98 4.80
C ASP A 436 0.64 -19.83 4.26
N HIS A 437 -0.03 -20.92 3.87
CA HIS A 437 -1.45 -20.90 3.47
C HIS A 437 -2.38 -20.42 4.60
N TRP A 438 -1.98 -20.54 5.87
CA TRP A 438 -2.72 -19.97 7.01
C TRP A 438 -2.84 -18.44 6.93
N ILE A 439 -1.93 -17.76 6.23
CA ILE A 439 -1.99 -16.30 6.02
C ILE A 439 -3.27 -15.92 5.26
N ALA A 440 -3.86 -16.80 4.44
CA ALA A 440 -5.12 -16.53 3.76
C ALA A 440 -6.25 -16.20 4.75
N GLY A 441 -6.46 -17.05 5.77
CA GLY A 441 -7.40 -16.77 6.85
C GLY A 441 -6.94 -15.62 7.74
N GLY A 442 -5.64 -15.56 8.07
CA GLY A 442 -5.07 -14.49 8.89
C GLY A 442 -5.19 -13.08 8.28
N ALA A 443 -5.25 -12.96 6.95
CA ALA A 443 -5.44 -11.69 6.25
C ALA A 443 -6.86 -11.14 6.40
N VAL A 444 -7.86 -12.02 6.46
CA VAL A 444 -9.23 -11.63 6.85
C VAL A 444 -9.25 -11.23 8.31
N ALA A 445 -8.58 -12.00 9.17
CA ALA A 445 -8.59 -11.75 10.59
C ALA A 445 -7.95 -10.41 10.99
N ILE A 446 -6.82 -10.05 10.38
CA ILE A 446 -6.25 -8.71 10.61
C ILE A 446 -7.11 -7.59 10.01
N SER A 447 -7.88 -7.87 8.94
CA SER A 447 -8.85 -6.90 8.42
C SER A 447 -10.00 -6.70 9.41
N ALA A 448 -10.47 -7.76 10.08
CA ALA A 448 -11.46 -7.67 11.15
C ALA A 448 -10.92 -6.89 12.36
N LEU A 449 -9.69 -7.20 12.78
CA LEU A 449 -9.00 -6.45 13.84
C LEU A 449 -8.87 -4.96 13.47
N ALA A 450 -8.46 -4.64 12.24
CA ALA A 450 -8.35 -3.28 11.75
C ALA A 450 -9.70 -2.56 11.80
N ALA A 451 -10.78 -3.20 11.32
CA ALA A 451 -12.13 -2.65 11.40
C ALA A 451 -12.55 -2.37 12.85
N GLY A 452 -12.36 -3.32 13.76
CA GLY A 452 -12.66 -3.14 15.18
C GLY A 452 -11.86 -2.00 15.83
N ARG A 453 -10.56 -1.87 15.52
CA ARG A 453 -9.73 -0.76 16.00
C ARG A 453 -10.15 0.59 15.42
N VAL A 454 -10.57 0.62 14.15
CA VAL A 454 -11.12 1.85 13.55
C VAL A 454 -12.40 2.25 14.26
N VAL A 455 -13.31 1.32 14.58
CA VAL A 455 -14.53 1.64 15.35
C VAL A 455 -14.19 2.16 16.75
N GLN A 456 -13.22 1.56 17.46
CA GLN A 456 -12.73 2.11 18.75
C GLN A 456 -12.16 3.53 18.60
N ALA A 457 -11.43 3.79 17.51
CA ALA A 457 -10.87 5.10 17.23
C ALA A 457 -11.94 6.14 16.88
N ILE A 458 -13.03 5.72 16.23
CA ILE A 458 -14.22 6.55 15.99
C ILE A 458 -14.91 6.89 17.31
N ASP A 459 -15.10 5.90 18.19
CA ASP A 459 -15.76 6.07 19.48
C ASP A 459 -14.99 7.00 20.42
N SER A 460 -13.66 6.94 20.40
CA SER A 460 -12.79 7.80 21.22
C SER A 460 -12.66 9.23 20.68
N THR A 461 -12.32 9.39 19.40
CA THR A 461 -11.98 10.71 18.82
C THR A 461 -13.19 11.48 18.27
N GLY A 462 -14.30 10.77 18.04
CA GLY A 462 -15.46 11.29 17.34
C GLY A 462 -15.27 11.54 15.84
N ALA A 463 -14.15 11.16 15.23
CA ALA A 463 -13.97 11.20 13.78
C ALA A 463 -14.86 10.15 13.09
N LEU A 464 -15.37 10.43 11.89
CA LEU A 464 -16.14 9.48 11.06
C LEU A 464 -17.36 8.81 11.77
N ARG A 465 -18.00 9.49 12.74
CA ARG A 465 -19.14 8.93 13.51
C ARG A 465 -20.24 8.32 12.64
N ASP A 466 -20.54 8.94 11.49
CA ASP A 466 -21.58 8.46 10.59
C ASP A 466 -21.27 7.08 9.96
N LEU A 467 -19.99 6.70 9.91
CA LEU A 467 -19.57 5.40 9.39
C LEU A 467 -19.48 4.32 10.47
N ARG A 468 -19.62 4.68 11.75
CA ARG A 468 -19.42 3.77 12.88
C ARG A 468 -20.19 2.45 12.68
N ALA A 469 -21.50 2.55 12.44
CA ALA A 469 -22.38 1.38 12.27
C ALA A 469 -22.01 0.52 11.05
N VAL A 470 -21.60 1.16 9.95
CA VAL A 470 -21.18 0.45 8.74
C VAL A 470 -19.88 -0.31 8.99
N LEU A 471 -18.90 0.33 9.64
CA LEU A 471 -17.60 -0.27 9.94
C LEU A 471 -17.69 -1.39 10.99
N ASP A 472 -18.61 -1.26 11.95
CA ASP A 472 -18.94 -2.32 12.90
C ASP A 472 -19.55 -3.55 12.19
N ALA A 473 -20.53 -3.33 11.31
CA ALA A 473 -21.09 -4.40 10.48
C ALA A 473 -20.03 -5.07 9.58
N VAL A 474 -19.13 -4.27 8.99
CA VAL A 474 -17.98 -4.80 8.22
C VAL A 474 -17.07 -5.65 9.11
N ALA A 475 -16.78 -5.23 10.34
CA ALA A 475 -15.97 -6.00 11.28
C ALA A 475 -16.61 -7.37 11.58
N VAL A 476 -17.93 -7.41 11.84
CA VAL A 476 -18.68 -8.65 12.07
C VAL A 476 -18.65 -9.58 10.84
N VAL A 477 -18.85 -9.03 9.63
CA VAL A 477 -18.77 -9.81 8.39
C VAL A 477 -17.38 -10.43 8.20
N LEU A 478 -16.32 -9.68 8.52
CA LEU A 478 -14.96 -10.18 8.46
C LEU A 478 -14.69 -11.27 9.51
N ILE A 479 -15.24 -11.15 10.73
CA ILE A 479 -15.19 -12.22 11.75
C ILE A 479 -15.84 -13.51 11.22
N VAL A 480 -17.04 -13.41 10.64
CA VAL A 480 -17.70 -14.60 10.06
C VAL A 480 -16.85 -15.20 8.93
N ALA A 481 -16.26 -14.37 8.08
CA ALA A 481 -15.41 -14.82 6.98
C ALA A 481 -14.10 -15.49 7.46
N GLU A 482 -13.45 -15.01 8.53
CA GLU A 482 -12.29 -15.71 9.10
C GLU A 482 -12.70 -17.05 9.72
N LEU A 483 -13.84 -17.13 10.41
CA LEU A 483 -14.30 -18.36 11.05
C LEU A 483 -14.67 -19.44 10.04
N ILE A 484 -15.05 -19.07 8.81
CA ILE A 484 -15.21 -20.00 7.68
C ILE A 484 -13.85 -20.56 7.21
N TRP A 485 -12.80 -19.74 7.22
CA TRP A 485 -11.45 -20.22 6.87
C TRP A 485 -10.90 -21.22 7.87
N LEU A 486 -11.23 -21.08 9.15
CA LEU A 486 -10.66 -21.88 10.23
C LEU A 486 -10.84 -23.40 10.04
N PRO A 487 -12.06 -23.94 9.82
CA PRO A 487 -12.24 -25.37 9.58
C PRO A 487 -11.53 -25.86 8.32
N LEU A 488 -11.43 -25.03 7.27
CA LEU A 488 -10.71 -25.38 6.04
C LEU A 488 -9.20 -25.56 6.29
N LEU A 489 -8.62 -24.65 7.08
CA LEU A 489 -7.21 -24.68 7.45
C LEU A 489 -6.90 -25.86 8.39
N ILE A 490 -7.75 -26.09 9.40
CA ILE A 490 -7.65 -27.23 10.32
C ILE A 490 -7.77 -28.55 9.56
N ALA A 491 -8.77 -28.68 8.67
CA ALA A 491 -8.95 -29.88 7.85
C ALA A 491 -7.72 -30.15 6.98
N GLY A 492 -7.08 -29.10 6.44
CA GLY A 492 -5.83 -29.20 5.69
C GLY A 492 -4.66 -29.72 6.54
N GLU A 493 -4.53 -29.27 7.78
CA GLU A 493 -3.50 -29.75 8.72
C GLU A 493 -3.75 -31.19 9.19
N ILE A 494 -5.00 -31.59 9.36
CA ILE A 494 -5.39 -32.99 9.68
C ILE A 494 -5.14 -33.92 8.49
N ALA A 495 -5.54 -33.51 7.28
CA ALA A 495 -5.42 -34.34 6.08
C ALA A 495 -3.95 -34.56 5.66
N ARG A 496 -3.07 -33.60 5.92
CA ARG A 496 -1.64 -33.69 5.64
C ARG A 496 -0.83 -33.16 6.84
N PRO A 497 -0.63 -33.97 7.89
CA PRO A 497 0.09 -33.55 9.10
C PRO A 497 1.53 -33.14 8.79
N ARG A 498 1.95 -32.00 9.31
CA ARG A 498 3.24 -31.40 8.96
C ARG A 498 4.18 -31.32 10.16
N LEU A 499 4.59 -32.49 10.65
CA LEU A 499 5.32 -32.69 11.91
C LEU A 499 6.77 -32.17 11.92
N HIS A 500 7.34 -31.83 10.76
CA HIS A 500 8.70 -31.33 10.67
C HIS A 500 8.74 -29.81 10.88
N PHE A 501 9.69 -29.35 11.69
CA PHE A 501 9.92 -27.92 11.91
C PHE A 501 10.35 -27.22 10.60
N SER A 502 9.71 -26.09 10.33
CA SER A 502 10.06 -25.18 9.23
C SER A 502 9.97 -23.75 9.74
N ALA A 503 10.89 -22.88 9.36
CA ALA A 503 10.81 -21.45 9.71
C ALA A 503 9.53 -20.78 9.16
N LEU A 504 8.92 -21.36 8.12
CA LEU A 504 7.63 -20.90 7.59
C LEU A 504 6.47 -21.14 8.56
N ARG A 505 6.64 -21.92 9.65
CA ARG A 505 5.62 -22.10 10.67
C ARG A 505 5.29 -20.84 11.44
N TRP A 506 6.18 -19.86 11.46
CA TRP A 506 5.85 -18.52 11.97
C TRP A 506 4.69 -17.87 11.21
N ALA A 507 4.49 -18.23 9.94
CA ALA A 507 3.32 -17.82 9.16
C ALA A 507 2.00 -18.46 9.62
N THR A 508 2.05 -19.50 10.46
CA THR A 508 0.88 -20.13 11.09
C THR A 508 0.59 -19.52 12.46
N VAL A 509 1.63 -19.16 13.23
CA VAL A 509 1.48 -18.53 14.55
C VAL A 509 0.69 -17.22 14.44
N PHE A 510 1.03 -16.37 13.46
CA PHE A 510 0.35 -15.09 13.28
C PHE A 510 -1.17 -15.23 13.06
N PRO A 511 -1.66 -16.02 12.07
CA PRO A 511 -3.09 -16.20 11.90
C PRO A 511 -3.77 -16.77 13.14
N VAL A 512 -3.21 -17.81 13.77
CA VAL A 512 -3.83 -18.41 14.96
C VAL A 512 -3.99 -17.38 16.09
N GLY A 513 -2.96 -16.57 16.36
CA GLY A 513 -3.07 -15.48 17.34
C GLY A 513 -4.00 -14.34 16.89
N MET A 514 -4.06 -14.07 15.59
CA MET A 514 -4.91 -13.02 15.04
C MET A 514 -6.40 -13.33 15.22
N TYR A 515 -6.82 -14.59 15.08
CA TYR A 515 -8.22 -15.01 15.33
C TYR A 515 -8.68 -14.68 16.75
N ALA A 516 -7.80 -14.84 17.76
CA ALA A 516 -8.10 -14.43 19.11
C ALA A 516 -8.15 -12.89 19.23
N ALA A 517 -7.13 -12.20 18.72
CA ALA A 517 -7.03 -10.74 18.82
C ALA A 517 -8.19 -10.00 18.13
N SER A 518 -8.57 -10.44 16.92
CA SER A 518 -9.70 -9.90 16.15
C SER A 518 -11.01 -10.14 16.89
N SER A 519 -11.26 -11.37 17.33
CA SER A 519 -12.48 -11.74 18.05
C SER A 519 -12.64 -10.99 19.37
N PHE A 520 -11.57 -10.83 20.16
CA PHE A 520 -11.59 -9.98 21.35
C PHE A 520 -11.93 -8.53 21.02
N THR A 521 -11.28 -7.96 20.00
CA THR A 521 -11.44 -6.54 19.65
C THR A 521 -12.84 -6.25 19.11
N VAL A 522 -13.31 -7.05 18.14
CA VAL A 522 -14.63 -6.86 17.52
C VAL A 522 -15.75 -7.23 18.50
N GLY A 523 -15.58 -8.31 19.27
CA GLY A 523 -16.54 -8.73 20.28
C GLY A 523 -16.78 -7.68 21.36
N ALA A 524 -15.70 -7.06 21.86
CA ALA A 524 -15.80 -6.01 22.86
C ALA A 524 -16.48 -4.73 22.34
N VAL A 525 -16.27 -4.38 21.07
CA VAL A 525 -16.82 -3.16 20.45
C VAL A 525 -18.29 -3.31 20.07
N GLY A 526 -18.65 -4.44 19.46
CA GLY A 526 -20.01 -4.74 19.02
C GLY A 526 -20.91 -5.30 20.14
N GLY A 527 -20.36 -5.58 21.32
CA GLY A 527 -21.11 -6.21 22.42
C GLY A 527 -21.51 -7.67 22.13
N HIS A 528 -20.68 -8.40 21.37
CA HIS A 528 -20.94 -9.77 20.95
C HIS A 528 -20.17 -10.79 21.82
N ALA A 529 -20.78 -11.22 22.93
CA ALA A 529 -20.16 -12.11 23.91
C ALA A 529 -19.60 -13.42 23.29
N TRP A 530 -20.29 -14.00 22.31
CA TRP A 530 -19.83 -15.24 21.67
C TRP A 530 -18.44 -15.10 20.99
N MET A 531 -18.07 -13.90 20.53
CA MET A 531 -16.77 -13.64 19.94
C MET A 531 -15.68 -13.61 21.01
N THR A 532 -15.96 -12.97 22.16
CA THR A 532 -15.02 -12.95 23.29
C THR A 532 -14.88 -14.34 23.91
N ASP A 533 -15.98 -15.09 24.04
CA ASP A 533 -15.97 -16.47 24.56
C ASP A 533 -15.12 -17.40 23.67
N PHE A 534 -15.24 -17.25 22.35
CA PHE A 534 -14.37 -17.97 21.41
C PHE A 534 -12.89 -17.58 21.61
N ALA A 535 -12.61 -16.28 21.75
CA ALA A 535 -11.26 -15.77 21.91
C ALA A 535 -10.59 -16.23 23.22
N ASP A 536 -11.34 -16.29 24.32
CA ASP A 536 -10.91 -16.77 25.65
C ASP A 536 -10.38 -18.21 25.60
N VAL A 537 -10.99 -19.06 24.77
CA VAL A 537 -10.53 -20.43 24.54
C VAL A 537 -9.38 -20.45 23.52
N TRP A 538 -9.55 -19.72 22.41
CA TRP A 538 -8.64 -19.79 21.26
C TRP A 538 -7.25 -19.21 21.55
N ILE A 539 -7.14 -18.25 22.47
CA ILE A 539 -5.85 -17.68 22.86
C ILE A 539 -4.87 -18.74 23.38
N TRP A 540 -5.35 -19.76 24.10
CA TRP A 540 -4.48 -20.83 24.58
C TRP A 540 -3.97 -21.73 23.46
N VAL A 541 -4.76 -21.92 22.40
CA VAL A 541 -4.29 -22.58 21.17
C VAL A 541 -3.18 -21.75 20.53
N ALA A 542 -3.34 -20.43 20.47
CA ALA A 542 -2.30 -19.53 19.94
C ALA A 542 -1.01 -19.58 20.76
N VAL A 543 -1.10 -19.58 22.09
CA VAL A 543 0.06 -19.72 22.99
C VAL A 543 0.75 -21.07 22.78
N ALA A 544 0.00 -22.17 22.68
CA ALA A 544 0.57 -23.50 22.44
C ALA A 544 1.30 -23.58 21.09
N VAL A 545 0.67 -23.09 20.02
CA VAL A 545 1.27 -23.05 18.68
C VAL A 545 2.52 -22.16 18.66
N TRP A 546 2.47 -21.00 19.31
CA TRP A 546 3.63 -20.12 19.48
C TRP A 546 4.78 -20.83 20.19
N ALA A 547 4.51 -21.51 21.32
CA ALA A 547 5.52 -22.19 22.12
C ALA A 547 6.23 -23.29 21.31
N VAL A 548 5.47 -24.12 20.58
CA VAL A 548 6.02 -25.18 19.72
C VAL A 548 6.95 -24.61 18.66
N VAL A 549 6.54 -23.53 17.98
CA VAL A 549 7.33 -22.91 16.91
C VAL A 549 8.54 -22.16 17.46
N ALA A 550 8.42 -21.54 18.64
CA ALA A 550 9.51 -20.87 19.32
C ALA A 550 10.61 -21.87 19.74
N VAL A 551 10.24 -23.00 20.35
CA VAL A 551 11.16 -24.07 20.71
C VAL A 551 11.89 -24.62 19.48
N GLY A 552 11.17 -24.90 18.39
CA GLY A 552 11.78 -25.34 17.14
C GLY A 552 12.76 -24.31 16.55
N THR A 553 12.47 -23.02 16.70
CA THR A 553 13.34 -21.93 16.24
C THR A 553 14.64 -21.87 17.05
N VAL A 554 14.54 -21.96 18.38
CA VAL A 554 15.71 -21.99 19.28
C VAL A 554 16.58 -23.22 19.01
N ALA A 555 15.97 -24.41 18.88
CA ALA A 555 16.69 -25.64 18.59
C ALA A 555 17.45 -25.57 17.25
N ARG A 556 16.82 -25.02 16.20
CA ARG A 556 17.48 -24.81 14.90
C ARG A 556 18.60 -23.78 14.98
N GLY A 557 18.40 -22.68 15.70
CA GLY A 557 19.42 -21.66 15.91
C GLY A 557 20.68 -22.23 16.60
N ALA A 558 20.48 -23.01 17.66
CA ALA A 558 21.57 -23.69 18.36
C ALA A 558 22.36 -24.64 17.44
N ALA A 559 21.66 -25.43 16.61
CA ALA A 559 22.29 -26.35 15.66
C ALA A 559 23.10 -25.63 14.56
N LEU A 560 22.66 -24.45 14.11
CA LEU A 560 23.39 -23.62 13.14
C LEU A 560 24.66 -23.01 13.75
N LEU A 561 24.57 -22.53 14.99
CA LEU A 561 25.72 -21.98 15.71
C LEU A 561 26.77 -23.05 16.01
N SER A 562 26.33 -24.26 16.39
CA SER A 562 27.20 -25.39 16.70
C SER A 562 27.77 -26.11 15.48
N GLY A 563 27.44 -25.69 14.25
CA GLY A 563 27.88 -26.35 13.00
C GLY A 563 27.30 -27.74 12.75
N ARG A 564 26.36 -28.21 13.58
CA ARG A 564 25.72 -29.53 13.44
C ARG A 564 24.74 -29.60 12.27
N ALA A 565 24.27 -28.44 11.78
CA ALA A 565 23.36 -28.35 10.65
C ALA A 565 23.98 -28.82 9.32
N GLU A 566 25.31 -28.77 9.15
CA GLU A 566 25.99 -29.27 7.93
C GLU A 566 26.13 -30.80 7.91
N GLN A 567 26.03 -31.48 9.05
CA GLN A 567 26.19 -32.94 9.16
C GLN A 567 24.88 -33.73 8.94
N ALA A 568 23.74 -33.05 8.84
CA ALA A 568 22.41 -33.68 8.74
C ALA A 568 21.75 -33.55 7.35
N ALA A 569 22.52 -33.34 6.28
CA ALA A 569 22.01 -33.53 4.93
C ALA A 569 21.92 -35.05 4.65
N PRO A 570 20.75 -35.61 4.30
CA PRO A 570 20.71 -36.98 3.81
C PRO A 570 21.51 -37.03 2.52
N THR A 571 22.50 -37.92 2.47
CA THR A 571 23.18 -38.34 1.25
C THR A 571 22.18 -39.03 0.32
N SER A 572 21.32 -38.25 -0.36
CA SER A 572 20.59 -38.74 -1.51
C SER A 572 21.54 -38.65 -2.70
N ALA A 573 22.14 -39.78 -3.07
CA ALA A 573 22.75 -39.94 -4.37
C ALA A 573 21.74 -39.50 -5.45
N PRO A 574 22.17 -38.76 -6.49
CA PRO A 574 21.26 -38.39 -7.57
C PRO A 574 20.70 -39.66 -8.23
N PRO A 575 19.41 -39.71 -8.60
CA PRO A 575 18.88 -40.85 -9.34
C PRO A 575 19.66 -40.97 -10.65
N ARG A 576 20.18 -42.17 -10.92
CA ARG A 576 20.83 -42.49 -12.20
C ARG A 576 19.86 -42.13 -13.32
N SER A 577 20.27 -41.22 -14.20
CA SER A 577 19.54 -40.88 -15.42
C SER A 577 19.30 -42.15 -16.24
N ALA A 578 18.04 -42.44 -16.54
CA ALA A 578 17.69 -43.47 -17.53
C ALA A 578 18.33 -43.12 -18.89
N PRO A 579 18.83 -44.11 -19.65
CA PRO A 579 19.41 -43.84 -20.96
C PRO A 579 18.31 -43.36 -21.94
N PRO A 580 18.65 -42.48 -22.90
CA PRO A 580 17.69 -41.97 -23.88
C PRO A 580 17.15 -43.11 -24.75
N PRO A 581 15.87 -43.06 -25.18
CA PRO A 581 15.31 -44.08 -26.06
C PRO A 581 16.02 -44.03 -27.42
N ALA A 582 16.43 -45.20 -27.91
CA ALA A 582 17.02 -45.37 -29.23
C ALA A 582 16.06 -44.85 -30.31
N ALA A 583 16.56 -43.96 -31.16
CA ALA A 583 15.87 -43.55 -32.37
C ALA A 583 15.64 -44.79 -33.26
N ARG A 584 14.37 -45.12 -33.53
CA ARG A 584 14.02 -46.03 -34.62
C ARG A 584 14.12 -45.26 -35.92
N ALA A 585 14.96 -45.77 -36.83
CA ALA A 585 15.06 -45.36 -38.23
C ALA A 585 13.81 -45.72 -39.03
#